data_AF-A0A8J8DST5-F1
#
_entry.id   AF-A0A8J8DST5-F1
#
_cell.length_a   1.000
_cell.length_b   1.000
_cell.length_c   1.000
_cell.angle_alpha   90.00
_cell.angle_beta   90.00
_cell.angle_gamma   90.00
#
_symmetry.space_group_name_H-M   'P 1'
#
loop_
_entity.id
_entity.type
_entity.pdbx_description
1 polymer ?
#
loop_
_entity_poly.entity_id
_entity_poly.type
_entity_poly.pdbx_seq_one_letter_code
_entity_poly.pdbx_strand_id
1 'polypeptide(L)' 'MAMRENVVLFLALWLVAAALLSPSTEIFLTVALIGVLITLEVGEFYLPRDVKDSLKFSAYLLLLAFAFIVARKVYEVIK' A
#
# COMPACT_ATOMS: atom_id res chain seq x y z
N MET A 1 18.46 13.18 5.97
CA MET A 1 18.42 12.65 4.60
C MET A 1 18.28 11.13 4.60
N ALA A 2 19.18 10.39 5.26
CA ALA A 2 19.17 8.91 5.32
C ALA A 2 17.82 8.23 5.63
N MET A 3 17.03 8.74 6.59
CA MET A 3 15.76 8.09 6.97
C MET A 3 14.69 8.14 5.88
N ARG A 4 14.60 9.25 5.13
CA ARG A 4 13.63 9.39 4.04
C ARG A 4 13.97 8.45 2.89
N GLU A 5 15.25 8.36 2.57
CA GLU A 5 15.77 7.45 1.53
C GLU A 5 15.52 5.99 1.91
N ASN A 6 15.69 5.61 3.18
CA ASN A 6 15.41 4.26 3.66
C ASN A 6 13.94 3.87 3.52
N VAL A 7 13.01 4.79 3.83
CA VAL A 7 11.56 4.53 3.72
C VAL A 7 11.14 4.40 2.26
N VAL A 8 11.67 5.24 1.38
CA VAL A 8 11.42 5.15 -0.06
C VAL A 8 12.01 3.87 -0.64
N LEU A 9 13.22 3.49 -0.22
CA LEU A 9 13.84 2.22 -0.60
C LEU A 9 13.03 1.01 -0.12
N PHE A 10 12.55 1.04 1.13
CA PHE A 10 11.68 0.01 1.66
C PHE A 10 10.41 -0.14 0.83
N LEU A 11 9.70 0.97 0.54
CA LEU A 11 8.50 0.94 -0.30
C LEU A 11 8.78 0.46 -1.72
N ALA A 12 9.89 0.88 -2.32
CA ALA A 12 10.29 0.43 -3.65
C ALA A 12 10.55 -1.07 -3.69
N LEU A 13 11.35 -1.59 -2.74
CA LEU A 13 11.59 -3.03 -2.59
C LEU A 13 10.30 -3.79 -2.31
N TRP A 14 9.43 -3.24 -1.45
CA TRP A 14 8.15 -3.84 -1.11
C TRP A 14 7.24 -3.96 -2.34
N LEU A 15 7.13 -2.89 -3.14
CA LEU A 15 6.31 -2.90 -4.36
C LEU A 15 6.86 -3.86 -5.42
N VAL A 16 8.18 -3.92 -5.58
CA VAL A 16 8.82 -4.88 -6.50
C VAL A 16 8.57 -6.32 -6.03
N ALA A 17 8.77 -6.60 -4.75
CA ALA A 17 8.50 -7.92 -4.18
C ALA A 17 7.01 -8.28 -4.31
N ALA A 18 6.11 -7.34 -4.02
CA ALA A 18 4.67 -7.53 -4.17
C ALA A 18 4.31 -7.84 -5.63
N ALA A 19 4.90 -7.16 -6.60
CA ALA A 19 4.65 -7.39 -8.02
C ALA A 19 5.13 -8.78 -8.48
N LEU A 20 6.28 -9.24 -7.96
CA LEU A 20 6.85 -10.55 -8.31
C LEU A 20 6.11 -11.71 -7.67
N LEU A 21 5.63 -11.54 -6.43
CA LEU A 21 4.99 -12.60 -5.65
C LEU A 21 3.49 -12.70 -5.87
N SER A 22 2.85 -11.66 -6.40
CA SER A 22 1.39 -11.62 -6.53
C SER A 22 0.93 -12.30 -7.83
N PRO A 23 0.12 -13.36 -7.75
CA PRO A 23 -0.35 -14.07 -8.94
C PRO A 23 -1.49 -13.34 -9.68
N SER A 24 -2.06 -12.28 -9.09
CA SER A 24 -3.09 -11.46 -9.72
C SER A 24 -2.95 -9.99 -9.33
N THR A 25 -3.51 -9.11 -10.16
CA THR A 25 -3.54 -7.65 -9.89
C THR A 25 -4.27 -7.32 -8.58
N GLU A 26 -5.31 -8.08 -8.24
CA GLU A 26 -6.08 -7.89 -6.99
C GLU A 26 -5.22 -8.18 -5.75
N ILE A 27 -4.44 -9.26 -5.80
CA ILE A 27 -3.51 -9.63 -4.72
C ILE A 27 -2.38 -8.62 -4.65
N PHE A 28 -1.83 -8.19 -5.79
CA PHE A 28 -0.81 -7.16 -5.85
C PHE A 28 -1.27 -5.86 -5.18
N LEU A 29 -2.44 -5.35 -5.56
CA LEU A 29 -2.99 -4.10 -5.01
C LEU A 29 -3.24 -4.22 -3.51
N THR A 30 -3.67 -5.39 -3.04
CA THR A 30 -3.88 -5.66 -1.61
C THR A 30 -2.55 -5.66 -0.84
N VAL A 31 -1.54 -6.39 -1.33
CA VAL A 31 -0.21 -6.47 -0.69
C VAL A 31 0.51 -5.12 -0.74
N ALA A 32 0.36 -4.37 -1.84
CA ALA A 32 0.87 -3.01 -1.96
C ALA A 32 0.22 -2.07 -0.94
N LEU A 33 -1.11 -2.13 -0.80
CA LEU A 33 -1.85 -1.37 0.20
C LEU A 33 -1.36 -1.68 1.61
N ILE A 34 -1.17 -2.97 1.95
CA ILE A 34 -0.65 -3.38 3.27
C ILE A 34 0.73 -2.74 3.52
N GLY A 35 1.64 -2.77 2.55
CA GLY A 35 2.97 -2.15 2.70
C GLY A 35 2.91 -0.65 2.93
N VAL A 36 2.02 0.05 2.22
CA VAL A 36 1.81 1.50 2.41
C VAL A 36 1.23 1.79 3.81
N LEU A 37 0.25 1.01 4.27
CA LEU A 37 -0.34 1.16 5.60
C LEU A 37 0.66 0.90 6.71
N ILE A 38 1.47 -0.16 6.61
CA ILE A 38 2.56 -0.43 7.57
C ILE A 38 3.54 0.75 7.61
N THR A 39 3.91 1.28 6.44
CA THR A 39 4.83 2.41 6.35
C THR A 39 4.25 3.68 6.98
N LEU A 40 2.94 3.90 6.84
CA LEU A 40 2.24 5.00 7.51
C LEU A 40 2.22 4.84 9.03
N GLU A 41 1.92 3.64 9.52
CA GLU A 41 1.81 3.34 10.95
C GLU A 41 3.18 3.42 11.64
N VAL A 42 4.17 2.70 11.11
CA VAL A 42 5.54 2.68 11.65
C VAL A 42 6.22 4.04 11.43
N GLY A 43 5.89 4.68 10.32
CA GLY A 43 6.40 6.00 9.94
C GLY A 43 5.77 7.15 10.71
N GLU A 44 4.66 6.96 11.43
CA GLU A 44 3.92 8.05 12.07
C GLU A 44 4.78 8.93 12.99
N PHE A 45 5.74 8.32 13.70
CA PHE A 45 6.65 8.99 14.62
C PHE A 45 7.94 9.51 13.96
N TYR A 46 8.28 9.04 12.76
CA TYR A 46 9.58 9.28 12.12
C TYR A 46 9.48 10.04 10.79
N LEU A 47 8.30 10.12 10.16
CA LEU A 47 8.12 10.74 8.85
C LEU A 47 7.84 12.25 8.97
N PRO A 48 8.48 13.07 8.11
CA PRO A 48 8.09 14.46 7.91
C PRO A 48 6.62 14.58 7.45
N ARG A 49 5.92 15.63 7.89
CA ARG A 49 4.50 15.85 7.57
C ARG A 49 4.20 15.79 6.06
N ASP A 50 5.05 16.37 5.23
CA ASP A 50 4.85 16.39 3.76
C ASP A 50 4.84 14.98 3.15
N VAL A 51 5.70 14.08 3.64
CA VAL A 51 5.76 12.68 3.16
C VAL A 51 4.56 11.91 3.68
N LYS A 52 4.18 12.16 4.93
CA LYS A 52 3.03 11.52 5.58
C LYS A 52 1.73 11.86 4.84
N ASP A 53 1.52 13.12 4.50
CA ASP A 53 0.30 13.56 3.81
C ASP A 53 0.23 12.98 2.38
N SER A 54 1.36 12.94 1.67
CA SER A 54 1.43 12.28 0.37
C SER A 54 1.17 10.77 0.45
N LEU A 55 1.73 10.07 1.46
CA LEU A 55 1.47 8.64 1.66
C LEU A 55 0.03 8.37 2.04
N LYS A 56 -0.57 9.22 2.89
CA LYS A 56 -1.99 9.13 3.25
C LYS A 56 -2.88 9.24 2.02
N PHE A 57 -2.59 10.20 1.14
CA PHE A 57 -3.34 10.34 -0.11
C PHE A 57 -3.27 9.08 -0.96
N SER A 58 -2.06 8.52 -1.15
CA SER A 58 -1.87 7.24 -1.85
C SER A 58 -2.61 6.08 -1.18
N ALA A 59 -2.59 6.01 0.16
CA ALA A 59 -3.31 5.00 0.91
C ALA A 59 -4.83 5.11 0.72
N TYR A 60 -5.39 6.33 0.71
CA TYR A 60 -6.82 6.53 0.45
C TYR A 60 -7.23 6.07 -0.95
N LEU A 61 -6.42 6.35 -1.98
CA LEU A 61 -6.68 5.85 -3.34
C LEU A 61 -6.62 4.31 -3.40
N LEU A 62 -5.63 3.71 -2.76
CA LEU A 62 -5.49 2.25 -2.69
C LEU A 62 -6.62 1.61 -1.89
N LEU A 63 -7.08 2.23 -0.80
CA LEU A 63 -8.23 1.78 -0.02
C LEU A 63 -9.51 1.79 -0.85
N LEU A 64 -9.71 2.80 -1.69
CA LEU A 64 -10.85 2.87 -2.59
C LEU A 64 -10.80 1.74 -3.64
N ALA A 65 -9.63 1.49 -4.23
CA ALA A 65 -9.43 0.35 -5.13
C ALA A 65 -9.67 -0.99 -4.40
N PHE A 66 -9.18 -1.12 -3.17
CA PHE A 66 -9.37 -2.30 -2.34
C PHE A 66 -10.85 -2.55 -1.99
N ALA A 67 -11.61 -1.51 -1.66
CA ALA A 67 -13.04 -1.62 -1.43
C ALA A 67 -13.77 -2.18 -2.68
N PHE A 68 -13.36 -1.76 -3.88
CA PHE A 68 -13.91 -2.31 -5.13
C PHE A 68 -13.53 -3.77 -5.35
N ILE A 69 -12.28 -4.14 -5.07
CA ILE A 69 -11.81 -5.54 -5.11
C ILE A 69 -12.65 -6.41 -4.17
N VAL A 70 -12.85 -5.96 -2.92
CA VAL A 70 -13.66 -6.67 -1.92
C VAL A 70 -15.11 -6.79 -2.39
N ALA A 71 -15.73 -5.70 -2.86
CA ALA A 71 -17.10 -5.74 -3.35
C ALA A 71 -17.28 -6.73 -4.51
N ARG A 72 -16.34 -6.75 -5.46
CA ARG A 72 -16.32 -7.71 -6.56
C ARG A 72 -16.21 -9.14 -6.05
N LYS A 73 -15.29 -9.41 -5.12
CA LYS A 73 -15.10 -10.75 -4.53
C LYS A 73 -16.33 -11.21 -3.75
N VAL A 74 -16.96 -10.32 -3.00
CA VAL A 74 -18.21 -10.61 -2.29
C VAL A 74 -19.31 -10.99 -3.29
N TYR A 75 -19.44 -10.26 -4.40
CA TYR A 75 -20.41 -10.59 -5.45
C TYR A 75 -20.12 -11.95 -6.11
N GLU A 76 -18.85 -12.28 -6.34
CA GLU A 76 -18.43 -13.60 -6.86
C GLU A 76 -18.76 -14.74 -5.88
N VAL A 77 -18.74 -14.50 -4.57
CA VAL A 77 -19.06 -15.51 -3.54
C VAL A 77 -20.56 -15.67 -3.32
N ILE A 78 -21.34 -14.58 -3.44
CA ILE A 78 -22.79 -14.59 -3.22
C ILE A 78 -23.54 -15.21 -4.42
N LYS A 79 -22.99 -15.08 -5.63
CA LYS A 79 -23.56 -15.66 -6.85
C LYS A 79 -23.25 -17.15 -6.98
#